data_AF-A0A9D1GML0-F1
#
_entry.id   AF-A0A9D1GML0-F1
#
_cell.length_a   1.000
_cell.length_b   1.000
_cell.length_c   1.000
_cell.angle_alpha   90.00
_cell.angle_beta   90.00
_cell.angle_gamma   90.00
#
_symmetry.space_group_name_H-M   'P 1'
#
loop_
_entity.id
_entity.type
_entity.pdbx_description
1 polymer ?
#
loop_
_entity_poly.entity_id
_entity_poly.type
_entity_poly.pdbx_seq_one_letter_code
_entity_poly.pdbx_strand_id
1 'polypeptide(L)'
;GLESLKPFRSGVVKGETKGRDFVPSADWALSIKYERGAYPEVDLDKPTALKYLHRDTLSLPEAPLGYVLVTYRGVPLGFVKNIGPRCNNLLPKGRKILMNV
;
A
#
# COMPACT_ATOMS: atom_id res chain seq x y z
N GLY A 1 -30.77 -14.03 -13.97
CA GLY A 1 -29.92 -13.56 -12.86
C GLY A 1 -28.45 -13.71 -13.22
N LEU A 2 -27.54 -13.11 -12.44
CA LEU A 2 -26.08 -13.19 -12.65
C LEU A 2 -25.48 -14.58 -12.32
N GLU A 3 -26.33 -15.59 -12.08
CA GLU A 3 -25.99 -16.92 -11.57
C GLU A 3 -25.06 -17.74 -12.49
N SER A 4 -24.97 -17.39 -13.78
CA SER A 4 -24.09 -18.05 -14.75
C SER A 4 -22.72 -17.36 -14.91
N LEU A 5 -22.49 -16.22 -14.28
CA LEU A 5 -21.21 -15.50 -14.41
C LEU A 5 -20.15 -16.10 -13.49
N LYS A 6 -18.96 -16.32 -14.04
CA LYS A 6 -17.74 -16.69 -13.29
C LYS A 6 -16.76 -15.51 -13.32
N PRO A 7 -17.02 -14.43 -12.55
CA PRO A 7 -16.17 -13.25 -12.59
C PRO A 7 -14.77 -13.57 -12.06
N PHE A 8 -13.75 -13.08 -12.77
CA PHE A 8 -12.36 -13.18 -12.32
C PHE A 8 -12.09 -12.35 -11.05
N ARG A 9 -12.82 -11.24 -10.85
CA ARG A 9 -12.85 -10.44 -9.61
C ARG A 9 -14.25 -9.89 -9.36
N SER A 10 -14.61 -9.77 -8.08
CA SER A 10 -15.84 -9.11 -7.62
C SER A 10 -15.49 -8.02 -6.61
N GLY A 11 -15.50 -6.76 -7.05
CA GLY A 11 -15.13 -5.61 -6.21
C GLY A 11 -13.62 -5.46 -5.96
N VAL A 12 -13.28 -4.70 -4.91
CA VAL A 12 -11.90 -4.47 -4.48
C VAL A 12 -11.63 -5.27 -3.22
N VAL A 13 -10.64 -6.16 -3.29
CA VAL A 13 -10.19 -6.96 -2.15
C VAL A 13 -9.50 -6.03 -1.15
N LYS A 14 -9.95 -6.01 0.12
CA LYS A 14 -9.34 -5.19 1.18
C LYS A 14 -7.93 -5.67 1.57
N GLY A 15 -7.67 -6.96 1.44
CA GLY A 15 -6.40 -7.58 1.82
C GLY A 15 -6.51 -9.10 1.83
N GLU A 16 -5.46 -9.75 2.32
CA GLU A 16 -5.35 -11.20 2.44
C GLU A 16 -4.83 -11.58 3.84
N THR A 17 -5.34 -12.67 4.41
CA THR A 17 -4.80 -13.22 5.66
C THR A 17 -3.58 -14.08 5.34
N LYS A 18 -2.43 -13.74 5.93
CA LYS A 18 -1.18 -14.50 5.84
C LYS A 18 -0.70 -14.83 7.26
N GLY A 19 -0.87 -16.09 7.65
CA GLY A 19 -0.59 -16.51 9.03
C GLY A 19 -1.50 -15.75 10.01
N ARG A 20 -0.91 -14.98 10.91
CA ARG A 20 -1.63 -14.15 11.88
C ARG A 20 -1.88 -12.72 11.41
N ASP A 21 -1.30 -12.32 10.28
CA ASP A 21 -1.40 -10.96 9.77
C ASP A 21 -2.51 -10.85 8.72
N PHE A 22 -3.27 -9.76 8.76
CA PHE A 22 -4.07 -9.31 7.63
C PHE A 22 -3.27 -8.30 6.82
N VAL A 23 -2.82 -8.70 5.63
CA VAL A 23 -2.01 -7.85 4.74
C VAL A 23 -2.96 -7.00 3.89
N PRO A 24 -2.98 -5.67 4.03
CA PRO A 24 -3.85 -4.82 3.24
C PRO A 24 -3.44 -4.85 1.76
N SER A 25 -4.43 -4.83 0.88
CA SER A 25 -4.24 -4.85 -0.56
C SER A 25 -3.77 -3.49 -1.07
N ALA A 26 -2.83 -3.49 -2.01
CA ALA A 26 -2.47 -2.29 -2.75
C ALA A 26 -3.65 -1.71 -3.56
N ASP A 27 -4.58 -2.55 -4.03
CA ASP A 27 -5.79 -2.09 -4.72
C ASP A 27 -6.76 -1.37 -3.77
N TRP A 28 -6.76 -1.77 -2.49
CA TRP A 28 -7.58 -1.13 -1.47
C TRP A 28 -7.11 0.29 -1.18
N ALA A 29 -5.80 0.51 -1.05
CA ALA A 29 -5.24 1.85 -0.85
C ALA A 29 -5.62 2.84 -1.96
N LEU A 30 -5.76 2.37 -3.19
CA LEU A 30 -6.07 3.17 -4.37
C LEU A 30 -7.59 3.25 -4.66
N SER A 31 -8.41 2.60 -3.83
CA SER A 31 -9.86 2.59 -4.03
C SER A 31 -10.49 3.91 -3.59
N ILE A 32 -11.44 4.42 -4.39
CA ILE A 32 -12.31 5.54 -3.97
C ILE A 32 -13.16 5.21 -2.74
N LYS A 33 -13.33 3.91 -2.43
CA LYS A 33 -14.06 3.43 -1.26
C LYS A 33 -13.17 3.30 -0.03
N TYR A 34 -11.87 3.59 -0.14
CA TYR A 34 -10.95 3.52 0.98
C TYR A 34 -11.36 4.50 2.09
N GLU A 35 -11.61 3.96 3.27
CA GLU A 35 -11.93 4.73 4.47
C GLU A 35 -10.63 5.32 5.04
N ARG A 36 -10.41 6.63 4.85
CA ARG A 36 -9.24 7.34 5.42
C ARG A 36 -9.27 7.20 6.94
N GLY A 37 -8.10 6.98 7.53
CA GLY A 37 -7.94 6.71 8.96
C GLY A 37 -8.04 5.22 9.37
N ALA A 38 -8.37 4.30 8.44
CA ALA A 38 -8.34 2.86 8.72
C ALA A 38 -6.94 2.32 9.06
N TYR A 39 -5.89 3.03 8.62
CA TYR A 39 -4.49 2.78 8.97
C TYR A 39 -3.80 4.11 9.28
N PRO A 40 -2.73 4.11 10.10
CA PRO A 40 -1.86 5.28 10.23
C PRO A 40 -1.37 5.75 8.88
N GLU A 41 -1.26 7.05 8.70
CA GLU A 41 -0.96 7.69 7.43
C GLU A 41 0.29 8.55 7.54
N VAL A 42 1.15 8.49 6.52
CA VAL A 42 2.36 9.32 6.42
C VAL A 42 2.41 9.94 5.04
N ASP A 43 2.42 11.28 4.97
CA ASP A 43 2.65 12.01 3.73
C ASP A 43 4.15 12.10 3.45
N LEU A 44 4.56 11.50 2.34
CA LEU A 44 5.95 11.43 1.93
C LEU A 44 6.38 12.70 1.22
N ASP A 45 7.66 13.04 1.34
CA ASP A 45 8.28 13.97 0.40
C ASP A 45 8.45 13.33 -0.99
N LYS A 46 8.75 14.15 -1.99
CA LYS A 46 8.89 13.67 -3.38
C LYS A 46 9.99 12.59 -3.53
N PRO A 47 11.21 12.76 -2.97
CA PRO A 47 12.24 11.72 -3.06
C PRO A 47 11.80 10.38 -2.46
N THR A 48 11.15 10.39 -1.29
CA THR A 48 10.72 9.17 -0.61
C THR A 48 9.53 8.52 -1.33
N ALA A 49 8.62 9.31 -1.89
CA ALA A 49 7.54 8.82 -2.75
C ALA A 49 8.08 8.13 -4.01
N LEU A 50 9.12 8.68 -4.65
CA LEU A 50 9.75 8.03 -5.80
C LEU A 50 10.42 6.71 -5.39
N LYS A 51 11.14 6.68 -4.27
CA LYS A 51 11.71 5.43 -3.70
C LYS A 51 10.63 4.39 -3.41
N TYR A 52 9.47 4.83 -2.90
CA TYR A 52 8.30 3.96 -2.73
C TYR A 52 7.84 3.37 -4.07
N LEU A 53 7.65 4.21 -5.08
CA LEU A 53 7.22 3.79 -6.41
C LEU A 53 8.24 2.90 -7.12
N HIS A 54 9.52 3.07 -6.84
CA HIS A 54 10.61 2.24 -7.38
C HIS A 54 10.75 0.89 -6.64
N ARG A 55 10.11 0.75 -5.48
CA ARG A 55 10.22 -0.39 -4.53
C ARG A 55 11.55 -0.48 -3.80
N ASP A 56 12.17 0.66 -3.51
CA ASP A 56 13.36 0.69 -2.66
C ASP A 56 13.03 0.36 -1.20
N THR A 57 14.08 0.07 -0.43
CA THR A 57 13.95 -0.02 1.03
C THR A 57 13.73 1.37 1.60
N LEU A 58 12.64 1.55 2.34
CA LEU A 58 12.29 2.80 3.00
C LEU A 58 12.59 2.71 4.49
N SER A 59 12.81 3.85 5.13
CA SER A 59 12.81 3.99 6.58
C SER A 59 11.89 5.15 6.95
N LEU A 60 10.96 4.91 7.86
CA LEU A 60 9.98 5.89 8.33
C LEU A 60 10.04 5.90 9.87
N PRO A 61 11.07 6.51 10.48
CA PRO A 61 11.35 6.37 11.90
C PRO A 61 10.26 6.98 12.80
N GLU A 62 9.53 7.97 12.30
CA GLU A 62 8.43 8.63 13.02
C GLU A 62 7.08 7.91 12.84
N ALA A 63 7.01 6.93 11.94
CA ALA A 63 5.78 6.17 11.69
C ALA A 63 5.61 5.04 12.72
N PRO A 64 4.36 4.68 13.09
CA PRO A 64 4.13 3.54 13.98
C PRO A 64 4.57 2.22 13.33
N LEU A 65 4.86 1.22 14.16
CA LEU A 65 5.08 -0.16 13.70
C LEU A 65 3.79 -0.74 13.12
N GLY A 66 3.92 -1.62 12.12
CA GLY A 66 2.79 -2.26 11.46
C GLY A 66 2.50 -1.68 10.08
N TYR A 67 1.25 -1.84 9.63
CA TYR A 67 0.85 -1.36 8.30
C TYR A 67 0.55 0.14 8.33
N VAL A 68 1.18 0.88 7.41
CA VAL A 68 1.06 2.34 7.27
C VAL A 68 0.68 2.66 5.83
N LEU A 69 -0.33 3.51 5.66
CA LEU A 69 -0.67 4.09 4.38
C LEU A 69 0.33 5.21 4.08
N VAL A 70 0.99 5.13 2.92
CA VAL A 70 1.84 6.22 2.43
C VAL A 70 1.09 7.04 1.39
N THR A 71 1.18 8.36 1.53
CA THR A 71 0.60 9.33 0.59
C THR A 71 1.68 10.22 -0.01
N TYR A 72 1.34 10.94 -1.07
CA TYR A 72 2.11 12.09 -1.54
C TYR A 72 1.13 13.21 -1.84
N ARG A 73 1.30 14.37 -1.18
CA ARG A 73 0.37 15.51 -1.26
C ARG A 73 -1.07 15.10 -0.92
N GLY A 74 -1.22 14.23 0.09
CA GLY A 74 -2.51 13.72 0.57
C GLY A 74 -3.18 12.68 -0.32
N VAL A 75 -2.56 12.29 -1.45
CA VAL A 75 -3.05 11.24 -2.36
C VAL A 75 -2.44 9.89 -1.99
N PRO A 76 -3.25 8.84 -1.73
CA PRO A 76 -2.76 7.49 -1.47
C PRO A 76 -1.86 6.94 -2.58
N LEU A 77 -0.67 6.45 -2.19
CA LEU A 77 0.21 5.69 -3.08
C LEU A 77 0.11 4.18 -2.82
N GLY A 78 -0.08 3.79 -1.56
CA GLY A 78 -0.21 2.39 -1.17
C GLY A 78 0.24 2.15 0.27
N PHE A 79 0.55 0.89 0.60
CA PHE A 79 0.97 0.51 1.95
C PHE A 79 2.46 0.19 2.06
N VAL A 80 2.98 0.36 3.27
CA VAL A 80 4.22 -0.27 3.75
C VAL A 80 3.92 -1.05 5.03
N LYS A 81 4.77 -2.04 5.37
CA LYS A 81 4.83 -2.61 6.72
C LYS A 81 6.08 -2.10 7.42
N ASN A 82 5.93 -1.16 8.34
CA ASN A 82 7.01 -0.67 9.18
C ASN A 82 7.37 -1.72 10.24
N ILE A 83 8.64 -2.10 10.29
CA ILE A 83 9.17 -3.08 11.25
C ILE A 83 10.27 -2.50 12.13
N GLY A 84 10.40 -1.17 12.17
CA GLY A 84 11.35 -0.42 13.00
C GLY A 84 12.40 0.27 12.12
N PRO A 85 13.60 -0.31 11.94
CA PRO A 85 14.68 0.35 11.19
C PRO A 85 14.37 0.52 9.69
N ARG A 86 13.44 -0.28 9.17
CA ARG A 86 13.04 -0.28 7.76
C ARG A 86 11.56 -0.59 7.59
N CYS A 87 11.07 -0.28 6.41
CA CYS A 87 9.72 -0.61 5.94
C CYS A 87 9.78 -1.63 4.81
N ASN A 88 8.92 -2.63 4.86
CA ASN A 88 8.65 -3.50 3.71
C ASN A 88 7.67 -2.78 2.78
N ASN A 89 8.10 -2.55 1.54
CA ASN A 89 7.27 -1.91 0.53
C ASN A 89 6.26 -2.92 -0.09
N LEU A 90 4.97 -2.65 0.05
CA LEU A 90 3.87 -3.51 -0.42
C LEU A 90 3.35 -3.14 -1.81
N LEU A 91 4.01 -2.23 -2.54
CA LEU A 91 3.65 -1.92 -3.93
C LEU A 91 3.82 -3.16 -4.82
N PRO A 92 2.84 -3.59 -5.62
CA PRO A 92 3.01 -4.78 -6.46
C PRO A 92 4.21 -4.63 -7.40
N LYS A 93 5.02 -5.69 -7.55
CA LYS A 93 6.25 -5.66 -8.38
C LYS A 93 6.00 -5.19 -9.81
N GLY A 94 4.85 -5.55 -10.39
CA GLY A 94 4.44 -5.13 -11.73
C GLY A 94 4.01 -3.67 -11.86
N ARG A 95 3.95 -2.90 -10.77
CA ARG A 95 3.59 -1.46 -10.76
C ARG A 95 4.77 -0.54 -10.48
N LYS A 96 5.97 -1.10 -10.31
CA LYS A 96 7.13 -0.27 -10.02
C LYS A 96 7.50 0.59 -11.21
N ILE A 97 7.99 1.79 -10.95
CA ILE A 97 8.67 2.60 -11.96
C ILE A 97 10.06 1.99 -12.24
N LEU A 98 10.59 2.22 -13.44
CA LEU A 98 11.90 1.73 -13.87
C LEU A 98 12.94 2.86 -14.06
N MET A 99 12.58 4.09 -13.68
CA MET A 99 13.50 5.22 -13.74
C MET A 99 14.61 5.09 -12.69
N ASN A 100 15.77 5.70 -12.93
CA ASN A 100 16.78 5.89 -11.90
C ASN A 100 16.27 6.94 -10.92
N VAL A 101 16.02 6.53 -9.68
CA VAL A 101 15.49 7.35 -8.58
C VAL A 101 16.60 7.74 -7.61
#